data_AF-A0A2N0D8L1-F1
#
_entry.id   AF-A0A2N0D8L1-F1
#
_cell.length_a   1.000
_cell.length_b   1.000
_cell.length_c   1.000
_cell.angle_alpha   90.00
_cell.angle_beta   90.00
_cell.angle_gamma   90.00
#
_symmetry.space_group_name_H-M   'P 1'
#
loop_
_entity.id
_entity.type
_entity.pdbx_description
1 polymer ?
#
loop_
_entity_poly.entity_id
_entity_poly.type
_entity_poly.pdbx_seq_one_letter_code
_entity_poly.pdbx_strand_id
1 'polypeptide(L)'
;MPAVSELFLFALMLAAAGAVADLLAGLIGIGGGAILVPVFYQVFGWLDVPEVVRMHLSVGTSLAIIAVVLIIPLTMYIAPIGARLAHRMSKRQLEIGFGIFLIVTGARFLIRIYE
;
A
#
# COMPACT_ATOMS: atom_id res chain seq x y z
N MET A 1 -43.74 -6.64 8.77
CA MET A 1 -42.33 -6.99 9.07
C MET A 1 -41.74 -7.58 7.81
N PRO A 2 -40.53 -7.19 7.39
CA PRO A 2 -39.89 -7.78 6.21
C PRO A 2 -39.79 -9.29 6.37
N ALA A 3 -39.87 -10.01 5.25
CA ALA A 3 -39.78 -11.47 5.30
C ALA A 3 -38.38 -11.88 5.76
N VAL A 4 -38.27 -13.00 6.48
CA VAL A 4 -36.97 -13.52 6.96
C VAL A 4 -35.99 -13.70 5.79
N SER A 5 -36.47 -14.09 4.62
CA SER A 5 -35.67 -14.21 3.39
C SER A 5 -35.09 -12.87 2.90
N GLU A 6 -35.81 -11.77 3.06
CA GLU A 6 -35.33 -10.43 2.67
C GLU A 6 -34.23 -9.95 3.62
N LEU A 7 -34.37 -10.24 4.91
CA LEU A 7 -33.34 -9.99 5.93
C LEU A 7 -32.05 -10.76 5.63
N PHE A 8 -32.16 -12.04 5.27
CA PHE A 8 -31.01 -12.85 4.90
C PHE A 8 -30.32 -12.32 3.64
N LEU A 9 -31.10 -11.97 2.60
CA LEU A 9 -30.56 -11.42 1.36
C LEU A 9 -29.87 -10.07 1.60
N PHE A 10 -30.48 -9.20 2.40
CA PHE A 10 -29.91 -7.91 2.77
C PHE A 10 -28.59 -8.05 3.54
N ALA A 11 -28.54 -8.95 4.54
CA ALA A 11 -27.31 -9.23 5.28
C ALA A 11 -26.20 -9.77 4.37
N LEU A 12 -26.54 -10.65 3.42
CA LEU A 12 -25.58 -11.18 2.44
C LEU A 12 -25.04 -10.07 1.53
N MET A 13 -25.89 -9.18 1.05
CA MET A 13 -25.47 -8.04 0.21
C MET A 13 -24.58 -7.06 0.98
N LEU A 14 -24.91 -6.77 2.24
CA LEU A 14 -24.07 -5.94 3.11
C LEU A 14 -22.71 -6.57 3.37
N ALA A 15 -22.66 -7.88 3.64
CA ALA A 15 -21.41 -8.59 3.86
C ALA A 15 -20.53 -8.59 2.59
N ALA A 16 -21.12 -8.82 1.42
CA ALA A 16 -20.39 -8.76 0.15
C ALA A 16 -19.87 -7.35 -0.15
N ALA A 17 -20.71 -6.32 0.02
CA ALA A 17 -20.33 -4.93 -0.20
C ALA A 17 -19.23 -4.48 0.78
N GLY A 18 -19.34 -4.84 2.07
CA GLY A 18 -18.33 -4.56 3.09
C GLY A 18 -17.00 -5.23 2.78
N ALA A 19 -17.01 -6.52 2.41
CA ALA A 19 -15.79 -7.22 2.03
C ALA A 19 -15.08 -6.60 0.82
N VAL A 20 -15.84 -6.17 -0.20
CA VAL A 20 -15.29 -5.47 -1.37
C VAL A 20 -14.74 -4.10 -0.98
N ALA A 21 -15.49 -3.32 -0.20
CA ALA A 21 -15.08 -1.99 0.24
C ALA A 21 -13.82 -2.03 1.12
N ASP A 22 -13.74 -2.97 2.07
CA ASP A 22 -12.58 -3.13 2.95
C ASP A 22 -11.36 -3.67 2.21
N LEU A 23 -11.54 -4.56 1.23
CA LEU A 23 -10.46 -5.02 0.37
C LEU A 23 -9.86 -3.83 -0.40
N LEU A 24 -10.72 -2.99 -1.01
CA LEU A 24 -10.29 -1.80 -1.75
C LEU A 24 -9.68 -0.76 -0.82
N ALA A 25 -10.27 -0.49 0.34
CA ALA A 25 -9.75 0.44 1.33
C ALA A 25 -8.41 -0.04 1.92
N GLY A 26 -8.25 -1.34 2.13
CA GLY A 26 -7.00 -1.96 2.55
C GLY A 26 -5.90 -1.84 1.49
N LEU A 27 -6.24 -2.05 0.22
CA LEU A 27 -5.32 -1.85 -0.92
C LEU A 27 -4.87 -0.40 -1.09
N ILE A 28 -5.75 0.57 -0.85
CA ILE A 28 -5.45 2.01 -0.94
C ILE A 28 -4.76 2.51 0.35
N GLY A 29 -4.72 1.70 1.42
CA GLY A 29 -4.14 2.08 2.71
C GLY A 29 -5.06 2.94 3.59
N ILE A 30 -6.32 3.13 3.19
CA ILE A 30 -7.34 3.83 3.97
C ILE A 30 -7.83 2.95 5.13
N GLY A 31 -7.92 1.63 4.94
CA GLY A 31 -8.46 0.69 5.92
C GLY A 31 -7.62 0.57 7.21
N GLY A 32 -6.29 0.62 7.10
CA GLY A 32 -5.42 0.71 8.28
C GLY A 32 -5.42 2.11 8.91
N GLY A 33 -5.67 3.16 8.13
CA GLY A 33 -5.84 4.53 8.62
C GLY A 33 -7.09 4.70 9.50
N ALA A 34 -8.22 4.15 9.09
CA ALA A 34 -9.49 4.31 9.80
C ALA A 34 -9.57 3.49 11.09
N ILE A 35 -8.95 2.30 11.12
CA ILE A 35 -9.04 1.37 12.27
C ILE A 35 -7.77 1.36 13.11
N LEU A 36 -6.57 1.20 12.52
CA LEU A 36 -5.34 1.05 13.31
C LEU A 36 -4.92 2.35 13.98
N VAL A 37 -5.17 3.51 13.38
CA VAL A 37 -4.78 4.81 13.94
C VAL A 37 -5.47 5.10 15.29
N PRO A 38 -6.81 5.03 15.44
CA PRO A 38 -7.43 5.23 16.74
C PRO A 38 -7.03 4.14 17.76
N VAL A 39 -6.83 2.90 17.30
CA VAL A 39 -6.34 1.81 18.17
C VAL A 39 -4.93 2.13 18.70
N PHE A 40 -3.99 2.50 17.84
CA PHE A 40 -2.65 2.89 18.25
C PHE A 40 -2.63 4.15 19.09
N TYR A 41 -3.49 5.12 18.81
CA TYR A 41 -3.62 6.31 19.64
C TYR A 41 -4.01 5.94 21.07
N GLN A 42 -4.96 5.00 21.23
CA GLN A 42 -5.37 4.53 22.56
C GLN A 42 -4.25 3.72 23.25
N VAL A 43 -3.60 2.81 22.53
CA VAL A 43 -2.49 1.98 23.06
C VAL A 43 -1.31 2.85 23.48
N PHE A 44 -0.91 3.83 22.66
CA PHE A 44 0.14 4.78 23.01
C PHE A 44 -0.27 5.70 24.17
N GLY A 45 -1.57 5.98 24.33
CA GLY A 45 -2.10 6.61 25.53
C GLY A 45 -1.86 5.78 26.79
N TRP A 46 -2.09 4.46 26.74
CA TRP A 46 -1.80 3.55 27.86
C TRP A 46 -0.30 3.38 28.16
N LEU A 47 0.55 3.66 27.18
CA LEU A 47 2.01 3.63 27.31
C LEU A 47 2.60 4.99 27.72
N ASP A 48 1.77 5.94 28.18
CA ASP A 48 2.18 7.29 28.59
C ASP A 48 2.98 8.08 27.53
N VAL A 49 2.72 7.81 26.25
CA VAL A 49 3.35 8.55 25.15
C VAL A 49 2.83 9.99 25.12
N PRO A 50 3.70 11.02 25.02
CA PRO A 50 3.27 12.42 24.99
C PRO A 50 2.28 12.72 23.86
N GLU A 51 1.23 13.49 24.15
CA GLU A 51 0.14 13.76 23.22
C GLU A 51 0.60 14.41 21.91
N VAL A 52 1.62 15.29 21.99
CA VAL A 52 2.25 15.97 20.84
C VAL A 52 2.76 15.00 19.78
N VAL A 53 3.29 13.85 20.17
CA VAL A 53 3.84 12.86 19.24
C VAL A 53 2.91 11.68 18.99
N ARG A 54 1.91 11.47 19.85
CA ARG A 54 1.02 10.30 19.84
C ARG A 54 0.29 10.12 18.51
N MET A 55 -0.21 11.22 17.94
CA MET A 55 -0.90 11.20 16.64
C MET A 55 0.06 10.81 15.50
N HIS A 56 1.24 11.43 15.46
CA HIS A 56 2.25 11.16 14.44
C HIS A 56 2.74 9.71 14.49
N LEU A 57 2.98 9.17 15.70
CA LEU A 57 3.37 7.78 15.88
C LEU A 57 2.26 6.83 15.42
N SER A 58 1.00 7.09 15.79
CA SER A 58 -0.14 6.25 15.40
C SER A 58 -0.31 6.17 13.88
N VAL A 59 -0.22 7.31 13.20
CA VAL A 59 -0.30 7.39 11.73
C VAL A 59 0.92 6.72 11.10
N GLY A 60 2.12 7.02 11.57
CA GLY A 60 3.37 6.46 11.04
C GLY A 60 3.43 4.94 11.16
N THR A 61 3.08 4.39 12.32
CA THR A 61 3.08 2.93 12.56
C THR A 61 2.02 2.23 11.71
N SER A 62 0.82 2.81 11.58
CA SER A 62 -0.23 2.30 10.68
C SER A 62 0.26 2.23 9.23
N LEU A 63 0.83 3.33 8.71
CA LEU A 63 1.38 3.38 7.35
C LEU A 63 2.53 2.39 7.14
N ALA A 64 3.40 2.22 8.13
CA ALA A 64 4.50 1.25 8.05
C ALA A 64 3.99 -0.18 7.90
N ILE A 65 2.96 -0.57 8.66
CA ILE A 65 2.32 -1.89 8.56
C ILE A 65 1.71 -2.08 7.17
N ILE A 66 0.94 -1.10 6.68
CA ILE A 66 0.33 -1.14 5.36
C ILE A 66 1.40 -1.28 4.27
N ALA A 67 2.47 -0.48 4.34
CA ALA A 67 3.55 -0.51 3.38
C ALA A 67 4.21 -1.90 3.32
N VAL A 68 4.51 -2.52 4.46
CA VAL A 68 5.10 -3.87 4.52
C VAL A 68 4.16 -4.90 3.92
N VAL A 69 2.88 -4.86 4.29
CA VAL A 69 1.86 -5.81 3.81
C VAL A 69 1.62 -5.68 2.31
N LEU A 70 1.78 -4.50 1.71
CA LEU A 70 1.63 -4.31 0.27
C LEU A 70 2.92 -4.59 -0.49
N ILE A 71 4.06 -4.05 -0.05
CA ILE A 71 5.33 -4.09 -0.79
C ILE A 71 5.88 -5.50 -0.85
N ILE A 72 5.86 -6.27 0.24
CA ILE A 72 6.46 -7.62 0.27
C ILE A 72 5.79 -8.57 -0.73
N PRO A 73 4.48 -8.82 -0.69
CA PRO A 73 3.84 -9.75 -1.62
C PRO A 73 3.86 -9.23 -3.06
N LEU A 74 3.71 -7.93 -3.26
CA LEU A 74 3.84 -7.34 -4.59
C LEU A 74 5.24 -7.56 -5.16
N THR A 75 6.28 -7.40 -4.35
CA THR A 75 7.67 -7.66 -4.74
C THR A 75 7.89 -9.15 -5.01
N MET A 76 7.40 -10.04 -4.15
CA MET A 76 7.48 -11.49 -4.38
C MET A 76 6.79 -11.92 -5.69
N TYR A 77 5.71 -11.23 -6.08
CA TYR A 77 5.00 -11.50 -7.33
C TYR A 77 5.69 -10.90 -8.57
N ILE A 78 6.13 -9.64 -8.48
CA ILE A 78 6.68 -8.88 -9.62
C ILE A 78 8.15 -9.24 -9.88
N ALA A 79 8.98 -9.42 -8.83
CA ALA A 79 10.41 -9.72 -8.98
C ALA A 79 10.71 -10.92 -9.89
N PRO A 80 10.05 -12.10 -9.77
CA PRO A 80 10.31 -13.23 -10.66
C PRO A 80 9.82 -12.98 -12.10
N ILE A 81 8.83 -12.10 -12.30
CA ILE A 81 8.39 -11.70 -13.65
C ILE A 81 9.46 -10.83 -14.30
N GLY A 82 9.99 -9.85 -13.56
CA GLY A 82 11.10 -9.00 -14.03
C GLY A 82 12.36 -9.80 -14.34
N ALA A 83 12.74 -10.73 -13.46
CA ALA A 83 13.90 -11.61 -13.69
C ALA A 83 13.71 -12.49 -14.94
N ARG A 84 12.53 -13.09 -15.12
CA ARG A 84 12.19 -13.86 -16.32
C ARG A 84 12.24 -13.03 -17.60
N LEU A 85 11.78 -11.77 -17.54
CA LEU A 85 11.85 -10.86 -18.68
C LEU A 85 13.30 -10.50 -19.01
N ALA A 86 14.11 -10.18 -18.00
CA ALA A 86 15.52 -9.87 -18.17
C ALA A 86 16.31 -11.04 -18.79
N HIS A 87 16.04 -12.28 -18.39
CA HIS A 87 16.67 -13.47 -18.97
C HIS A 87 16.27 -13.74 -20.43
N ARG A 88 15.18 -13.15 -20.92
CA ARG A 88 14.78 -13.25 -22.34
C ARG A 88 15.46 -12.20 -23.23
N MET A 89 16.16 -11.24 -22.64
CA MET A 89 16.82 -10.17 -23.37
C MET A 89 18.28 -10.51 -23.64
N SER A 90 18.79 -10.13 -24.81
CA SER A 90 20.23 -10.17 -25.06
C SER A 90 20.95 -9.16 -24.17
N LYS A 91 22.23 -9.44 -23.83
CA LYS A 91 23.07 -8.54 -23.03
C LYS A 91 23.04 -7.09 -23.55
N ARG A 92 23.11 -6.94 -24.89
CA ARG A 92 23.06 -5.64 -25.57
C ARG A 92 21.75 -4.89 -25.34
N GLN A 93 20.60 -5.57 -25.35
CA GLN A 93 19.30 -4.93 -25.13
C GLN A 93 19.16 -4.45 -23.68
N LEU A 94 19.67 -5.23 -22.71
CA LEU A 94 19.65 -4.84 -21.31
C LEU A 94 20.57 -3.63 -21.05
N GLU A 95 21.78 -3.64 -21.62
CA GLU A 95 22.73 -2.52 -21.53
C GLU A 95 22.16 -1.24 -22.15
N ILE A 96 21.57 -1.32 -23.35
CA ILE A 96 20.96 -0.17 -24.03
C ILE A 96 19.76 0.35 -23.23
N GLY A 97 18.87 -0.53 -22.74
CA GLY A 97 17.71 -0.13 -21.94
C GLY A 97 18.11 0.59 -20.65
N PHE A 98 19.09 0.05 -19.93
CA PHE A 98 19.60 0.66 -18.70
C PHE A 98 20.33 1.98 -18.98
N GLY A 99 21.13 2.05 -20.05
CA GLY A 99 21.81 3.27 -20.48
C GLY A 99 20.84 4.41 -20.83
N ILE A 100 19.79 4.12 -21.59
CA ILE A 100 18.74 5.10 -21.92
C ILE A 100 18.06 5.58 -20.63
N PHE A 101 17.69 4.67 -19.73
CA PHE A 101 17.07 5.01 -18.45
C PHE A 101 17.95 5.95 -17.61
N LEU A 102 19.25 5.66 -17.52
CA LEU A 102 20.21 6.49 -16.77
C LEU A 102 20.39 7.87 -17.41
N ILE A 103 20.45 7.97 -18.75
CA ILE A 103 20.52 9.26 -19.45
C ILE A 103 19.28 10.11 -19.16
N VAL A 104 18.08 9.52 -19.27
CA VAL A 104 16.81 10.23 -19.00
C VAL A 104 16.74 10.69 -17.54
N THR A 105 17.09 9.82 -16.60
CA THR A 105 17.05 10.13 -15.17
C THR A 105 18.09 11.20 -14.82
N GLY A 106 19.31 11.08 -15.31
CA GLY A 106 20.37 12.07 -15.12
C GLY A 106 20.02 13.44 -15.70
N ALA A 107 19.41 13.47 -16.90
CA ALA A 107 18.89 14.71 -17.49
C ALA A 107 17.80 15.34 -16.61
N ARG A 108 16.87 14.54 -16.07
CA ARG A 108 15.85 15.03 -15.12
C ARG A 108 16.46 15.65 -13.86
N PHE A 109 17.52 15.04 -13.32
CA PHE A 109 18.24 15.60 -12.16
C PHE A 109 18.94 16.91 -12.50
N LEU A 110 19.59 17.01 -13.66
CA LEU A 110 20.24 18.25 -14.13
C LEU A 110 19.24 19.39 -14.25
N ILE A 111 18.09 19.15 -14.89
CA ILE A 111 17.04 20.17 -15.02
C ILE A 111 16.60 20.66 -13.64
N ARG A 112 16.39 19.74 -12.69
CA ARG A 112 16.00 20.08 -11.30
C ARG A 112 17.07 20.84 -10.51
N ILE A 113 18.35 20.77 -10.90
CA ILE A 113 19.44 21.51 -10.24
C ILE A 113 19.42 22.98 -10.68
N TYR A 114 18.92 23.29 -11.88
CA TYR A 114 18.88 24.65 -12.43
C TYR A 114 17.50 25.34 -12.26
N GLU A 115 16.50 24.63 -11.74
CA GLU A 115 15.22 25.18 -11.24
C GLU A 115 15.30 25.49 -9.74
#